data_AF-A0A1Q2YPP2-F1
#
_entry.id   AF-A0A1Q2YPP2-F1
#
_cell.length_a   1.000
_cell.length_b   1.000
_cell.length_c   1.000
_cell.angle_alpha   90.00
_cell.angle_beta   90.00
_cell.angle_gamma   90.00
#
_symmetry.space_group_name_H-M   'P 1'
#
loop_
_entity.id
_entity.type
_entity.pdbx_description
1 polymer ?
#
loop_
_entity_poly.entity_id
_entity_poly.type
_entity_poly.pdbx_seq_one_letter_code
_entity_poly.pdbx_strand_id
1 'polypeptide(L)' 'MDPLTRLLIQMAQWWRHPPGRRKAVVILAALLLSFLLVGIERIVGWPSWLRTEPVPIHRLP' A
#
# COMPACT_ATOMS: atom_id res chain seq x y z
N MET A 1 1.56 15.32 22.92
CA MET A 1 0.53 14.71 22.04
C MET A 1 1.12 13.42 21.52
N ASP A 2 0.71 12.27 22.03
CA ASP A 2 1.22 10.97 21.56
C ASP A 2 0.98 10.77 20.05
N PRO A 3 1.89 10.07 19.36
CA PRO A 3 1.78 9.83 17.91
C PRO A 3 0.49 9.08 17.54
N LEU A 4 0.03 8.17 18.40
CA LEU A 4 -1.22 7.43 18.19
C LEU A 4 -2.44 8.34 18.23
N THR A 5 -2.49 9.27 19.18
CA THR A 5 -3.58 10.24 19.31
C THR A 5 -3.68 11.12 18.07
N ARG A 6 -2.55 11.49 17.46
CA ARG A 6 -2.52 12.23 16.19
C ARG A 6 -3.15 11.44 15.04
N LEU A 7 -2.85 10.16 14.92
CA LEU A 7 -3.41 9.29 13.87
C LEU A 7 -4.92 9.10 14.05
N LEU A 8 -5.36 8.86 15.29
CA LEU A 8 -6.79 8.73 15.61
C LEU A 8 -7.58 9.99 15.27
N ILE A 9 -7.03 11.17 15.58
CA ILE A 9 -7.64 12.46 15.23
C ILE A 9 -7.72 12.63 13.71
N GLN A 10 -6.66 12.28 12.97
CA GLN A 10 -6.68 12.36 11.50
C GLN A 10 -7.73 11.41 10.89
N MET A 11 -7.84 10.17 11.38
CA MET A 11 -8.87 9.24 10.93
C MET A 11 -10.28 9.75 11.23
N ALA A 12 -10.50 10.31 12.43
CA ALA A 12 -11.78 10.92 12.79
C ALA A 12 -12.10 12.14 11.90
N GLN A 13 -11.10 12.93 11.52
CA GLN A 13 -11.26 14.05 10.59
C GLN A 13 -11.60 13.55 9.18
N TRP A 14 -10.97 12.49 8.70
CA TRP A 14 -11.29 11.88 7.40
C TRP A 14 -12.71 11.31 7.38
N TRP A 15 -13.20 10.78 8.49
CA TRP A 15 -14.57 10.29 8.59
C TRP A 15 -15.61 11.43 8.58
N ARG A 16 -15.33 12.54 9.28
CA ARG A 16 -16.21 13.71 9.33
C ARG A 16 -16.17 14.56 8.05
N HIS A 17 -14.99 14.68 7.44
CA HIS A 17 -14.75 15.43 6.22
C HIS A 17 -14.05 14.54 5.20
N PRO A 18 -14.79 13.65 4.54
CA PRO A 18 -14.21 12.76 3.56
C PRO A 18 -13.50 13.56 2.46
N PRO A 19 -12.30 13.13 2.03
CA PRO A 19 -11.61 13.76 0.92
C PRO A 19 -12.53 13.75 -0.31
N GLY A 20 -12.60 14.87 -1.03
CA GLY A 20 -13.56 15.04 -2.12
C GLY A 20 -13.52 13.88 -3.13
N ARG A 21 -14.67 13.58 -3.76
CA ARG A 21 -14.91 12.38 -4.59
C ARG A 21 -13.74 11.98 -5.51
N ARG A 22 -13.07 12.95 -6.14
CA ARG A 22 -11.89 12.70 -6.99
C ARG A 22 -10.74 12.01 -6.25
N LYS A 23 -10.40 12.47 -5.05
CA LYS A 23 -9.32 11.89 -4.24
C LYS A 23 -9.67 10.48 -3.77
N ALA A 24 -10.92 10.25 -3.36
CA ALA A 24 -11.39 8.94 -2.96
C ALA A 24 -11.33 7.92 -4.12
N VAL A 25 -11.72 8.33 -5.33
CA VAL A 25 -11.62 7.47 -6.53
C VAL A 25 -10.17 7.14 -6.87
N VAL A 26 -9.25 8.10 -6.79
CA VAL A 26 -7.81 7.84 -7.04
C VAL A 26 -7.26 6.85 -6.02
N ILE A 27 -7.56 7.04 -4.73
CA ILE A 27 -7.13 6.11 -3.67
C ILE A 27 -7.68 4.72 -3.94
N LEU A 28 -8.98 4.60 -4.24
CA LEU A 28 -9.64 3.33 -4.50
C LEU A 28 -9.07 2.63 -5.75
N ALA A 29 -8.84 3.38 -6.83
CA ALA A 29 -8.25 2.87 -8.06
C ALA A 29 -6.82 2.36 -7.84
N ALA A 30 -6.00 3.12 -7.09
CA ALA A 30 -4.65 2.69 -6.73
C ALA A 30 -4.67 1.43 -5.85
N LEU A 31 -5.59 1.36 -4.89
CA LEU A 31 -5.75 0.20 -4.02
C LEU A 31 -6.16 -1.05 -4.81
N LEU A 32 -7.14 -0.91 -5.70
CA LEU A 32 -7.60 -1.97 -6.59
C LEU A 32 -6.48 -2.44 -7.53
N LEU A 33 -5.72 -1.52 -8.11
CA LEU A 33 -4.61 -1.85 -9.00
C LEU A 33 -3.54 -2.66 -8.27
N SER A 34 -3.14 -2.24 -7.06
CA SER A 34 -2.18 -2.99 -6.24
C SER A 34 -2.71 -4.37 -5.86
N PHE A 35 -3.98 -4.47 -5.44
CA PHE A 35 -4.59 -5.76 -5.10
C PHE A 35 -4.68 -6.69 -6.31
N LEU A 36 -5.04 -6.15 -7.47
CA LEU A 36 -5.12 -6.91 -8.71
C LEU A 36 -3.74 -7.43 -9.11
N LEU A 37 -2.71 -6.59 -9.02
CA LEU A 37 -1.33 -6.97 -9.33
C LEU A 37 -0.85 -8.10 -8.42
N VAL A 38 -1.04 -7.97 -7.11
CA VAL A 38 -0.66 -9.01 -6.13
C VAL A 38 -1.51 -10.27 -6.28
N GLY A 39 -2.80 -10.12 -6.59
CA GLY A 39 -3.70 -11.25 -6.84
C GLY A 39 -3.26 -12.06 -8.06
N ILE A 40 -2.90 -11.37 -9.15
CA ILE A 40 -2.35 -11.99 -10.36
C ILE A 40 -1.00 -12.67 -10.05
N GLU A 41 -0.12 -11.99 -9.32
CA GLU A 41 1.18 -12.54 -8.88
C GLU A 41 1.03 -13.85 -8.10
N ARG A 42 0.08 -13.90 -7.17
CA ARG A 42 -0.20 -15.07 -6.33
C ARG A 42 -0.80 -16.25 -7.11
N ILE A 43 -1.61 -15.98 -8.13
CA ILE A 43 -2.34 -17.03 -8.87
C ILE A 43 -1.51 -17.58 -10.04
N VAL A 44 -0.86 -16.71 -10.82
CA VAL A 44 -0.09 -17.11 -12.01
C VAL A 44 1.36 -17.48 -11.66
N GLY A 45 1.88 -16.92 -10.56
CA GLY A 45 3.29 -17.02 -10.21
C GLY A 45 4.16 -16.16 -11.14
N TRP A 46 5.20 -15.53 -10.60
CA TRP A 46 6.10 -14.74 -11.42
C TRP A 46 7.03 -15.66 -12.22
N PRO A 47 7.08 -15.48 -13.55
CA PRO A 47 7.99 -16.25 -14.39
C PRO A 47 9.45 -15.94 -14.00
N SER A 48 10.36 -16.89 -14.27
CA SER A 48 11.73 -16.85 -13.77
C SER A 48 12.51 -15.58 -14.10
N TRP A 49 12.20 -14.90 -15.21
CA TRP A 49 12.80 -13.64 -15.63
C TRP A 49 12.34 -12.41 -14.82
N LEU A 50 11.28 -12.56 -14.03
CA LEU A 50 10.67 -11.52 -13.21
C LEU A 50 10.94 -11.73 -11.71
N ARG A 51 11.48 -12.90 -11.33
CA ARG A 51 11.89 -13.16 -9.93
C ARG A 51 13.13 -12.34 -9.59
N THR A 52 13.02 -11.48 -8.57
CA THR A 52 14.17 -10.77 -8.00
C THR A 52 15.04 -11.76 -7.23
N GLU A 53 16.33 -11.83 -7.55
CA GLU A 53 17.29 -12.56 -6.71
C GLU A 53 17.45 -11.83 -5.37
N PRO A 54 17.32 -12.52 -4.24
CA PRO A 54 17.57 -11.91 -2.95
C PRO A 54 19.05 -11.54 -2.85
N VAL A 55 19.35 -10.24 -2.95
CA VAL A 55 20.71 -9.73 -2.72
C VAL A 55 21.02 -9.86 -1.23
N PRO A 56 22.05 -10.63 -0.84
CA PRO A 56 22.46 -10.74 0.55
C PRO A 56 22.87 -9.35 1.05
N ILE A 57 22.16 -8.82 2.04
CA ILE A 57 22.57 -7.59 2.71
C ILE A 57 23.80 -7.95 3.56
N HIS A 58 24.98 -7.67 3.03
CA HIS A 58 26.23 -7.86 3.76
C HIS A 58 26.29 -6.79 4.87
N ARG A 59 25.95 -7.20 6.10
CA ARG A 59 26.17 -6.35 7.28
C ARG A 59 27.67 -6.37 7.56
N LEU A 60 28.35 -5.30 7.17
CA LEU A 60 29.73 -5.06 7.56
C LEU A 60 29.82 -4.95 9.10
N PRO A 61 30.82 -5.58 9.73
CA PRO A 61 31.02 -5.54 11.18
C PRO A 61 31.39 -4.15 11.69
#